data_AF-A0A975F5R5-F1
#
_entry.id   AF-A0A975F5R5-F1
#
_cell.length_a   1.000
_cell.length_b   1.000
_cell.length_c   1.000
_cell.angle_alpha   90.00
_cell.angle_beta   90.00
_cell.angle_gamma   90.00
#
_symmetry.space_group_name_H-M   'P 1'
#
loop_
_entity.id
_entity.type
_entity.pdbx_description
1 polymer ?
#
loop_
_entity_poly.entity_id
_entity_poly.type
_entity_poly.pdbx_seq_one_letter_code
_entity_poly.pdbx_strand_id
1 'polypeptide(L)'
;MKKAMICLLPVLLAALLTTGCQQAGSSSGAENPGINPSVPQNQYELVEADVLETFGLTKGRQSPFEAAGKITLGTSTLPSIEFTQKEVTAYNDEAGTFTVKVKGTKNGNPFDKEMAVNGFANPYASQPWSINSNDGKGELKLDEGIERNLSIEKYIAEAYPTIADFFKAPLTFSLANGTSVTLGDCDYYKLEATLAKEETDKIKIIPVYTVKNHKKTAGGSDTVTLETKYSVFHPDRFGSSLTKLYFTKKDVFDHVLSKTPDSVIKVDSNKFASSFYAFTKLTGTAPAELFDYSRLEPYKTLYQTAGADKYMQLDITCGVADPKGRGIDADDYKGELTVQFCIATHEQLANQEGSQEDPQEVIMAVRPITQSLYAKITTATELDNQLLFQVISKPSPKQKDIKAWKNKQYDNFPLLRVGDNGTVTLASNPLPDGQDKPFCLCVNGEATLSNHLGHENYGASKTINGKVIFVQSIHLQKTSGETDLQVHVQLKGSCPILTITTNPGPAYQ
;
A
#
# COMPACT_ATOMS: atom_id res chain seq x y z
N MET A 1 23.68 -23.24 -3.97
CA MET A 1 24.01 -23.48 -5.39
C MET A 1 23.14 -22.55 -6.23
N LYS A 2 23.77 -21.59 -6.93
CA LYS A 2 23.10 -20.54 -7.71
C LYS A 2 22.80 -21.07 -9.12
N LYS A 3 21.58 -20.93 -9.60
CA LYS A 3 21.24 -20.93 -11.04
C LYS A 3 20.34 -19.74 -11.34
N ALA A 4 20.90 -18.77 -12.04
CA ALA A 4 20.23 -17.63 -12.62
C ALA A 4 19.57 -18.04 -13.94
N MET A 5 18.37 -17.52 -14.21
CA MET A 5 17.67 -17.66 -15.48
C MET A 5 17.57 -16.26 -16.10
N ILE A 6 18.18 -16.11 -17.27
CA ILE A 6 18.42 -14.87 -18.00
C ILE A 6 17.31 -14.68 -19.04
N CYS A 7 16.70 -13.49 -19.04
CA CYS A 7 15.81 -12.97 -20.08
C CYS A 7 16.57 -12.70 -21.38
N LEU A 8 15.97 -13.04 -22.53
CA LEU A 8 16.47 -12.71 -23.87
C LEU A 8 15.42 -11.90 -24.64
N LEU A 9 15.76 -10.64 -24.91
CA LEU A 9 15.23 -9.80 -26.00
C LEU A 9 16.09 -10.03 -27.26
N PRO A 10 15.54 -9.88 -28.49
CA PRO A 10 16.38 -9.62 -29.65
C PRO A 10 16.23 -8.18 -30.16
N VAL A 11 17.39 -7.53 -30.27
CA VAL A 11 17.69 -6.34 -31.08
C VAL A 11 18.40 -6.83 -32.34
N LEU A 12 18.00 -6.41 -33.54
CA LEU A 12 18.78 -6.51 -34.79
C LEU A 12 18.24 -5.42 -35.74
N LEU A 13 18.82 -4.23 -35.86
CA LEU A 13 20.08 -3.79 -36.49
C LEU A 13 20.15 -4.01 -38.02
N ALA A 14 20.25 -2.88 -38.72
CA ALA A 14 20.25 -2.68 -40.17
C ALA A 14 21.54 -3.15 -40.85
N ALA A 15 21.44 -3.47 -42.15
CA ALA A 15 22.57 -3.52 -43.08
C ALA A 15 22.19 -2.96 -44.45
N LEU A 16 22.97 -1.97 -44.90
CA LEU A 16 23.07 -1.42 -46.25
C LEU A 16 24.39 -1.92 -46.88
N LEU A 17 24.56 -1.65 -48.19
CA LEU A 17 25.74 -1.81 -49.08
C LEU A 17 25.69 -3.08 -49.97
N THR A 18 26.14 -3.16 -51.23
CA THR A 18 26.56 -2.25 -52.32
C THR A 18 26.74 -3.13 -53.58
N THR A 19 26.57 -2.52 -54.76
CA THR A 19 27.12 -2.80 -56.11
C THR A 19 28.04 -4.01 -56.38
N GLY A 20 27.82 -4.69 -57.52
CA GLY A 20 28.82 -5.47 -58.28
C GLY A 20 28.45 -5.58 -59.77
N CYS A 21 29.36 -5.14 -60.65
CA CYS A 21 29.28 -5.24 -62.12
C CYS A 21 30.26 -6.31 -62.65
N GLN A 22 29.89 -6.97 -63.77
CA GLN A 22 30.70 -7.43 -64.94
C GLN A 22 29.89 -8.53 -65.69
N GLN A 23 29.88 -8.73 -67.02
CA GLN A 23 30.31 -8.02 -68.23
C GLN A 23 29.68 -8.75 -69.45
N ALA A 24 29.69 -8.12 -70.62
CA ALA A 24 28.90 -8.35 -71.84
C ALA A 24 29.01 -9.71 -72.59
N GLY A 25 27.92 -10.03 -73.31
CA GLY A 25 27.84 -10.94 -74.48
C GLY A 25 26.68 -10.50 -75.40
N SER A 26 26.91 -10.46 -76.71
CA SER A 26 26.23 -9.60 -77.71
C SER A 26 25.14 -10.25 -78.60
N SER A 27 24.16 -9.41 -79.00
CA SER A 27 23.20 -9.48 -80.14
C SER A 27 22.14 -10.61 -80.08
N SER A 28 20.87 -10.47 -80.51
CA SER A 28 20.17 -9.50 -81.36
C SER A 28 18.65 -9.57 -81.11
N GLY A 29 17.94 -8.43 -81.21
CA GLY A 29 16.50 -8.37 -81.53
C GLY A 29 15.53 -8.71 -80.39
N ALA A 30 15.15 -7.70 -79.59
CA ALA A 30 13.97 -7.76 -78.74
C ALA A 30 13.03 -6.61 -79.12
N GLU A 31 11.83 -6.98 -79.57
CA GLU A 31 10.70 -6.08 -79.77
C GLU A 31 10.32 -5.41 -78.45
N ASN A 32 10.09 -4.10 -78.50
CA ASN A 32 9.55 -3.30 -77.40
C ASN A 32 8.22 -3.90 -76.89
N PRO A 33 8.07 -4.21 -75.59
CA PRO A 33 6.77 -4.14 -74.94
C PRO A 33 6.50 -2.67 -74.63
N GLY A 34 5.51 -2.11 -75.32
CA GLY A 34 5.11 -0.72 -75.20
C GLY A 34 4.95 -0.28 -73.74
N ILE A 35 5.74 0.71 -73.36
CA ILE A 35 5.49 1.57 -72.21
C ILE A 35 4.15 2.25 -72.49
N ASN A 36 3.11 1.86 -71.77
CA ASN A 36 1.91 2.68 -71.68
C ASN A 36 2.35 4.02 -71.08
N PRO A 37 2.22 5.16 -71.78
CA PRO A 37 2.52 6.45 -71.18
C PRO A 37 1.54 6.64 -70.01
N SER A 38 2.07 6.87 -68.82
CA SER A 38 1.27 7.42 -67.73
C SER A 38 0.58 8.68 -68.27
N VAL A 39 -0.75 8.66 -68.32
CA VAL A 39 -1.58 9.81 -68.66
C VAL A 39 -1.06 11.01 -67.84
N PRO A 40 -0.83 12.19 -68.45
CA PRO A 40 -0.42 13.37 -67.68
C PRO A 40 -1.49 13.65 -66.62
N GLN A 41 -1.18 13.45 -65.33
CA GLN A 41 -2.08 13.91 -64.28
C GLN A 41 -2.10 15.43 -64.36
N ASN A 42 -3.28 15.98 -64.64
CA ASN A 42 -3.50 17.41 -64.58
C ASN A 42 -3.24 17.87 -63.13
N GLN A 43 -2.13 18.56 -62.89
CA GLN A 43 -1.70 19.01 -61.56
C GLN A 43 -2.72 19.94 -60.86
N TYR A 44 -3.72 20.41 -61.60
CA TYR A 44 -4.79 21.29 -61.11
C TYR A 44 -6.10 20.55 -60.79
N GLU A 45 -6.21 19.26 -61.14
CA GLU A 45 -7.41 18.48 -60.79
C GLU A 45 -7.37 18.11 -59.30
N LEU A 46 -8.51 18.29 -58.61
CA LEU A 46 -8.70 17.77 -57.26
C LEU A 46 -8.90 16.25 -57.33
N VAL A 47 -8.03 15.47 -56.68
CA VAL A 47 -8.13 14.01 -56.62
C VAL A 47 -8.47 13.53 -55.21
N GLU A 48 -8.82 12.25 -55.06
CA GLU A 48 -9.15 11.66 -53.76
C GLU A 48 -8.02 11.87 -52.73
N ALA A 49 -6.76 11.68 -53.15
CA ALA A 49 -5.60 11.87 -52.28
C ALA A 49 -5.53 13.29 -51.69
N ASP A 50 -5.89 14.32 -52.45
CA ASP A 50 -5.93 15.69 -51.95
C ASP A 50 -6.95 15.84 -50.83
N VAL A 51 -8.13 15.23 -50.96
CA VAL A 51 -9.20 15.26 -49.94
C VAL A 51 -8.79 14.50 -48.68
N LEU A 52 -8.15 13.34 -48.84
CA LEU A 52 -7.64 12.57 -47.70
C LEU A 52 -6.57 13.34 -46.93
N GLU A 53 -5.60 13.91 -47.63
CA GLU A 53 -4.50 14.66 -47.02
C GLU A 53 -5.01 15.95 -46.36
N THR A 54 -5.82 16.73 -47.09
CA THR A 54 -6.42 17.98 -46.61
C THR A 54 -7.09 17.82 -45.25
N PHE A 55 -7.90 16.77 -45.08
CA PHE A 55 -8.70 16.56 -43.87
C PHE A 55 -8.09 15.51 -42.91
N GLY A 56 -6.86 15.05 -43.16
CA GLY A 56 -6.17 14.07 -42.33
C GLY A 56 -6.92 12.74 -42.20
N LEU A 57 -7.52 12.26 -43.30
CA LEU A 57 -8.35 11.07 -43.32
C LEU A 57 -7.52 9.81 -43.54
N THR A 58 -7.80 8.77 -42.75
CA THR A 58 -7.02 7.51 -42.78
C THR A 58 -7.90 6.32 -43.12
N LYS A 59 -7.70 5.74 -44.31
CA LYS A 59 -8.39 4.51 -44.74
C LYS A 59 -8.10 3.33 -43.78
N GLY A 60 -9.07 2.44 -43.64
CA GLY A 60 -9.01 1.22 -42.81
C GLY A 60 -8.97 1.43 -41.29
N ARG A 61 -8.73 2.65 -40.80
CA ARG A 61 -8.62 2.98 -39.37
C ARG A 61 -9.62 4.02 -38.88
N GLN A 62 -10.44 4.55 -39.79
CA GLN A 62 -11.39 5.62 -39.54
C GLN A 62 -12.74 5.23 -40.14
N SER A 63 -13.84 5.56 -39.46
CA SER A 63 -15.17 5.32 -40.01
C SER A 63 -15.56 6.40 -41.04
N PRO A 64 -16.39 6.05 -42.04
CA PRO A 64 -17.04 7.03 -42.90
C PRO A 64 -17.77 8.17 -42.18
N PHE A 65 -18.46 7.89 -41.08
CA PHE A 65 -19.11 8.92 -40.25
C PHE A 65 -18.10 9.90 -39.62
N GLU A 66 -17.00 9.39 -39.07
CA GLU A 66 -15.92 10.25 -38.54
C GLU A 66 -15.29 11.10 -39.65
N ALA A 67 -15.06 10.50 -40.82
CA ALA A 67 -14.54 11.22 -41.99
C ALA A 67 -15.51 12.32 -42.44
N ALA A 68 -16.81 12.04 -42.41
CA ALA A 68 -17.84 13.02 -42.75
C ALA A 68 -17.80 14.24 -41.81
N GLY A 69 -17.66 14.00 -40.51
CA GLY A 69 -17.50 15.04 -39.50
C GLY A 69 -16.26 15.90 -39.75
N LYS A 70 -15.10 15.29 -39.99
CA LYS A 70 -13.85 16.01 -40.27
C LYS A 70 -13.91 16.86 -41.53
N ILE A 71 -14.52 16.39 -42.61
CA ILE A 71 -14.69 17.17 -43.83
C ILE A 71 -15.61 18.38 -43.58
N THR A 72 -16.72 18.16 -42.90
CA THR A 72 -17.73 19.20 -42.65
C THR A 72 -17.16 20.33 -41.78
N LEU A 73 -16.47 19.97 -40.69
CA LEU A 73 -15.96 20.93 -39.71
C LEU A 73 -14.53 21.42 -39.98
N GLY A 74 -13.70 20.62 -40.66
CA GLY A 74 -12.27 20.86 -40.81
C GLY A 74 -11.92 21.98 -41.78
N THR A 75 -10.81 22.66 -41.54
CA THR A 75 -10.19 23.59 -42.49
C THR A 75 -9.14 22.86 -43.33
N SER A 76 -8.80 23.42 -44.50
CA SER A 76 -7.74 22.85 -45.33
C SER A 76 -6.39 22.93 -44.61
N THR A 77 -5.70 21.80 -44.49
CA THR A 77 -4.32 21.75 -44.02
C THR A 77 -3.31 22.07 -45.12
N LEU A 78 -3.74 22.04 -46.39
CA LEU A 78 -2.91 22.30 -47.55
C LEU A 78 -3.09 23.75 -48.03
N PRO A 79 -2.04 24.59 -47.99
CA PRO A 79 -2.13 26.00 -48.42
C PRO A 79 -2.51 26.16 -49.90
N SER A 80 -2.24 25.15 -50.71
CA SER A 80 -2.55 25.13 -52.14
C SER A 80 -4.02 24.86 -52.46
N ILE A 81 -4.86 24.50 -51.47
CA ILE A 81 -6.26 24.15 -51.68
C ILE A 81 -7.15 24.96 -50.75
N GLU A 82 -8.07 25.71 -51.33
CA GLU A 82 -9.09 26.47 -50.62
C GLU A 82 -10.48 25.92 -50.97
N PHE A 83 -11.30 25.61 -49.96
CA PHE A 83 -12.67 25.12 -50.16
C PHE A 83 -13.69 26.23 -49.90
N THR A 84 -14.55 26.49 -50.86
CA THR A 84 -15.71 27.39 -50.73
C THR A 84 -17.00 26.62 -50.40
N GLN A 85 -17.05 25.33 -50.71
CA GLN A 85 -18.14 24.43 -50.31
C GLN A 85 -17.56 23.06 -49.92
N LYS A 86 -18.08 22.51 -48.82
CA LYS A 86 -17.79 21.14 -48.35
C LYS A 86 -19.09 20.52 -47.88
N GLU A 87 -19.54 19.47 -48.56
CA GLU A 87 -20.78 18.80 -48.21
C GLU A 87 -20.60 17.29 -48.32
N VAL A 88 -20.88 16.57 -47.24
CA VAL A 88 -20.93 15.11 -47.25
C VAL A 88 -22.38 14.69 -47.40
N THR A 89 -22.70 14.20 -48.60
CA THR A 89 -24.08 13.89 -49.01
C THR A 89 -24.51 12.51 -48.54
N ALA A 90 -23.57 11.57 -48.41
CA ALA A 90 -23.83 10.22 -47.94
C ALA A 90 -22.61 9.62 -47.22
N TYR A 91 -22.86 8.72 -46.27
CA TYR A 91 -21.85 7.84 -45.66
C TYR A 91 -22.51 6.54 -45.22
N ASN A 92 -21.72 5.47 -45.14
CA ASN A 92 -22.16 4.16 -44.69
C ASN A 92 -20.98 3.44 -44.03
N ASP A 93 -21.01 3.36 -42.70
CA ASP A 93 -19.94 2.74 -41.91
C ASP A 93 -19.74 1.26 -42.25
N GLU A 94 -20.80 0.52 -42.54
CA GLU A 94 -20.72 -0.91 -42.88
C GLU A 94 -20.10 -1.14 -44.26
N ALA A 95 -20.43 -0.27 -45.23
CA ALA A 95 -19.85 -0.35 -46.56
C ALA A 95 -18.43 0.24 -46.63
N GLY A 96 -18.03 1.04 -45.63
CA GLY A 96 -16.73 1.70 -45.62
C GLY A 96 -16.61 2.82 -46.65
N THR A 97 -17.73 3.50 -46.94
CA THR A 97 -17.84 4.48 -48.03
C THR A 97 -18.47 5.80 -47.60
N PHE A 98 -18.03 6.91 -48.19
CA PHE A 98 -18.74 8.19 -48.13
C PHE A 98 -18.74 8.91 -49.49
N THR A 99 -19.67 9.84 -49.70
CA THR A 99 -19.74 10.69 -50.88
C THR A 99 -19.65 12.15 -50.46
N VAL A 100 -18.75 12.89 -51.11
CA VAL A 100 -18.48 14.29 -50.82
C VAL A 100 -18.62 15.14 -52.08
N LYS A 101 -19.27 16.30 -51.93
CA LYS A 101 -19.34 17.39 -52.90
C LYS A 101 -18.50 18.56 -52.39
N VAL A 102 -17.53 18.99 -53.19
CA VAL A 102 -16.60 20.06 -52.83
C VAL A 102 -16.44 21.06 -53.98
N LYS A 103 -16.37 22.34 -53.61
CA LYS A 103 -16.04 23.44 -54.52
C LYS A 103 -14.93 24.28 -53.92
N GLY A 104 -14.09 24.87 -54.76
CA GLY A 104 -12.94 25.60 -54.27
C GLY A 104 -11.91 25.95 -55.35
N THR A 105 -10.69 26.26 -54.92
CA THR A 105 -9.53 26.46 -55.79
C THR A 105 -8.37 25.56 -55.40
N LYS A 106 -7.64 25.02 -56.40
CA LYS A 106 -6.37 24.30 -56.23
C LYS A 106 -5.30 25.02 -57.04
N ASN A 107 -4.27 25.54 -56.36
CA ASN A 107 -3.25 26.40 -56.95
C ASN A 107 -3.86 27.58 -57.74
N GLY A 108 -4.94 28.18 -57.21
CA GLY A 108 -5.66 29.29 -57.84
C GLY A 108 -6.64 28.90 -58.96
N ASN A 109 -6.74 27.62 -59.35
CA ASN A 109 -7.68 27.17 -60.38
C ASN A 109 -8.96 26.60 -59.76
N PRO A 110 -10.16 26.99 -60.24
CA PRO A 110 -11.41 26.55 -59.66
C PRO A 110 -11.69 25.07 -59.92
N PHE A 111 -12.32 24.40 -58.95
CA PHE A 111 -12.88 23.06 -59.10
C PHE A 111 -14.30 22.97 -58.52
N ASP A 112 -15.08 22.05 -59.06
CA ASP A 112 -16.39 21.59 -58.56
C ASP A 112 -16.43 20.08 -58.77
N LYS A 113 -16.40 19.30 -57.68
CA LYS A 113 -16.24 17.85 -57.76
C LYS A 113 -17.12 17.12 -56.75
N GLU A 114 -17.77 16.08 -57.25
CA GLU A 114 -18.38 15.04 -56.44
C GLU A 114 -17.54 13.77 -56.56
N MET A 115 -17.24 13.12 -55.43
CA MET A 115 -16.53 11.86 -55.43
C MET A 115 -17.05 10.91 -54.35
N ALA A 116 -17.14 9.63 -54.71
CA ALA A 116 -17.36 8.54 -53.78
C ALA A 116 -16.00 7.99 -53.35
N VAL A 117 -15.78 7.92 -52.04
CA VAL A 117 -14.53 7.48 -51.43
C VAL A 117 -14.77 6.19 -50.67
N ASN A 118 -13.94 5.18 -50.92
CA ASN A 118 -14.05 3.84 -50.36
C ASN A 118 -12.80 3.46 -49.57
N GLY A 119 -12.90 2.38 -48.78
CA GLY A 119 -11.77 1.81 -48.02
C GLY A 119 -11.65 2.34 -46.60
N PHE A 120 -12.70 2.97 -46.08
CA PHE A 120 -12.83 3.30 -44.66
C PHE A 120 -13.42 2.10 -43.91
N ALA A 121 -13.27 2.06 -42.59
CA ALA A 121 -13.80 0.98 -41.78
C ALA A 121 -14.13 1.51 -40.39
N ASN A 122 -15.25 1.10 -39.81
CA ASN A 122 -15.54 1.43 -38.42
C ASN A 122 -14.48 0.77 -37.51
N PRO A 123 -13.59 1.53 -36.85
CA PRO A 123 -12.50 0.95 -36.05
C PRO A 123 -13.01 0.20 -34.80
N TYR A 124 -14.30 0.34 -34.48
CA TYR A 124 -14.98 -0.35 -33.39
C TYR A 124 -15.68 -1.65 -33.83
N ALA A 125 -15.79 -1.90 -35.14
CA ALA A 125 -16.34 -3.15 -35.69
C ALA A 125 -15.33 -4.31 -35.59
N SER A 126 -14.87 -4.60 -34.36
CA SER A 126 -13.85 -5.62 -34.06
C SER A 126 -14.16 -6.29 -32.72
N GLN A 127 -13.80 -7.57 -32.60
CA GLN A 127 -14.00 -8.31 -31.36
C GLN A 127 -13.05 -7.81 -30.25
N PRO A 128 -13.49 -7.82 -28.98
CA PRO A 128 -12.62 -7.67 -27.82
C PRO A 128 -11.48 -8.69 -27.85
N TRP A 129 -10.25 -8.22 -27.65
CA TRP A 129 -9.05 -9.05 -27.68
C TRP A 129 -8.41 -9.23 -26.30
N SER A 130 -8.28 -8.18 -25.51
CA SER A 130 -7.71 -8.25 -24.15
C SER A 130 -8.33 -7.19 -23.25
N ILE A 131 -8.33 -7.46 -21.95
CA ILE A 131 -8.62 -6.43 -20.94
C ILE A 131 -7.38 -5.55 -20.76
N ASN A 132 -7.58 -4.26 -20.60
CA ASN A 132 -6.51 -3.37 -20.11
C ASN A 132 -6.58 -3.38 -18.59
N SER A 133 -5.56 -3.94 -17.94
CA SER A 133 -5.45 -4.04 -16.48
C SER A 133 -4.50 -3.01 -15.88
N ASN A 134 -3.92 -2.11 -16.69
CA ASN A 134 -3.03 -1.07 -16.18
C ASN A 134 -3.83 -0.07 -15.34
N ASP A 135 -3.18 0.49 -14.32
CA ASP A 135 -3.74 1.56 -13.46
C ASP A 135 -5.09 1.19 -12.80
N GLY A 136 -5.30 -0.10 -12.48
CA GLY A 136 -6.51 -0.59 -11.81
C GLY A 136 -7.76 -0.65 -12.70
N LYS A 137 -7.61 -0.55 -14.03
CA LYS A 137 -8.72 -0.68 -14.97
C LYS A 137 -9.37 -2.06 -14.88
N GLY A 138 -10.69 -2.07 -14.69
CA GLY A 138 -11.46 -3.31 -14.52
C GLY A 138 -11.29 -3.98 -13.15
N GLU A 139 -10.61 -3.35 -12.19
CA GLU A 139 -10.64 -3.77 -10.78
C GLU A 139 -11.84 -3.16 -10.06
N LEU A 140 -12.48 -3.94 -9.18
CA LEU A 140 -13.62 -3.48 -8.38
C LEU A 140 -13.12 -2.72 -7.13
N LYS A 141 -13.86 -1.68 -6.72
CA LYS A 141 -13.71 -0.99 -5.44
C LYS A 141 -14.50 -1.73 -4.38
N LEU A 142 -13.81 -2.48 -3.52
CA LEU A 142 -14.46 -3.30 -2.50
C LEU A 142 -14.57 -2.60 -1.13
N ASP A 143 -14.07 -1.36 -1.02
CA ASP A 143 -14.03 -0.60 0.25
C ASP A 143 -15.42 -0.47 0.89
N GLU A 144 -16.44 -0.18 0.09
CA GLU A 144 -17.83 -0.09 0.57
C GLU A 144 -18.37 -1.45 1.04
N GLY A 145 -17.97 -2.52 0.35
CA GLY A 145 -18.27 -3.88 0.75
C GLY A 145 -17.68 -4.21 2.12
N ILE A 146 -16.44 -3.78 2.39
CA ILE A 146 -15.76 -3.96 3.66
C ILE A 146 -16.39 -3.06 4.75
N GLU A 147 -16.50 -1.75 4.50
CA GLU A 147 -16.99 -0.77 5.48
C GLU A 147 -18.41 -1.09 6.00
N ARG A 148 -19.20 -1.83 5.22
CA ARG A 148 -20.56 -2.25 5.60
C ARG A 148 -20.72 -3.77 5.73
N ASN A 149 -19.65 -4.54 5.56
CA ASN A 149 -19.65 -6.00 5.51
C ASN A 149 -20.76 -6.56 4.59
N LEU A 150 -20.94 -5.98 3.39
CA LEU A 150 -22.01 -6.35 2.47
C LEU A 150 -21.78 -7.75 1.92
N SER A 151 -22.81 -8.60 1.92
CA SER A 151 -22.82 -9.81 1.10
C SER A 151 -22.57 -9.48 -0.38
N ILE A 152 -22.05 -10.46 -1.13
CA ILE A 152 -21.80 -10.29 -2.57
C ILE A 152 -23.08 -9.87 -3.29
N GLU A 153 -24.21 -10.48 -2.95
CA GLU A 153 -25.52 -10.17 -3.52
C GLU A 153 -25.95 -8.71 -3.27
N LYS A 154 -25.72 -8.18 -2.06
CA LYS A 154 -26.03 -6.78 -1.75
C LYS A 154 -25.09 -5.82 -2.47
N TYR A 155 -23.80 -6.12 -2.49
CA TYR A 155 -22.82 -5.32 -3.23
C TYR A 155 -23.16 -5.25 -4.73
N ILE A 156 -23.55 -6.37 -5.34
CA ILE A 156 -24.00 -6.43 -6.73
C ILE A 156 -25.28 -5.61 -6.95
N ALA A 157 -26.25 -5.70 -6.03
CA ALA A 157 -27.49 -4.93 -6.12
C ALA A 157 -27.24 -3.42 -6.05
N GLU A 158 -26.32 -2.97 -5.20
CA GLU A 158 -25.96 -1.56 -5.05
C GLU A 158 -25.08 -1.03 -6.20
N ALA A 159 -24.35 -1.91 -6.88
CA ALA A 159 -23.63 -1.55 -8.10
C ALA A 159 -24.56 -1.09 -9.24
N TYR A 160 -25.87 -1.33 -9.14
CA TYR A 160 -26.86 -0.92 -10.12
C TYR A 160 -27.72 0.26 -9.63
N PRO A 161 -27.90 1.33 -10.45
CA PRO A 161 -27.51 1.49 -11.85
C PRO A 161 -26.12 2.10 -12.11
N THR A 162 -25.32 2.38 -11.08
CA THR A 162 -24.09 3.18 -11.15
C THR A 162 -22.81 2.35 -11.18
N ILE A 163 -22.77 1.28 -11.97
CA ILE A 163 -21.68 0.27 -11.95
C ILE A 163 -20.30 0.89 -12.26
N ALA A 164 -20.26 1.98 -13.01
CA ALA A 164 -19.00 2.69 -13.30
C ALA A 164 -18.30 3.16 -12.01
N ASP A 165 -19.04 3.54 -10.98
CA ASP A 165 -18.49 4.02 -9.71
C ASP A 165 -17.86 2.90 -8.89
N PHE A 166 -18.27 1.66 -9.14
CA PHE A 166 -17.79 0.44 -8.48
C PHE A 166 -16.47 -0.08 -9.06
N PHE A 167 -15.96 0.53 -10.14
CA PHE A 167 -14.63 0.24 -10.67
C PHE A 167 -13.59 1.25 -10.15
N LYS A 168 -12.38 0.78 -9.80
CA LYS A 168 -11.23 1.63 -9.44
C LYS A 168 -10.88 2.58 -10.58
N ALA A 169 -10.83 2.03 -11.79
CA ALA A 169 -10.78 2.76 -13.04
C ALA A 169 -11.68 2.06 -14.10
N PRO A 170 -12.22 2.80 -15.08
CA PRO A 170 -13.20 2.26 -16.03
C PRO A 170 -12.76 0.97 -16.72
N LEU A 171 -13.67 -0.01 -16.79
CA LEU A 171 -13.46 -1.26 -17.51
C LEU A 171 -13.13 -0.96 -18.98
N THR A 172 -11.96 -1.41 -19.43
CA THR A 172 -11.41 -1.07 -20.74
C THR A 172 -10.91 -2.32 -21.45
N PHE A 173 -11.22 -2.46 -22.73
CA PHE A 173 -10.74 -3.54 -23.59
C PHE A 173 -9.95 -2.99 -24.77
N SER A 174 -8.92 -3.72 -25.18
CA SER A 174 -8.32 -3.58 -26.50
C SER A 174 -9.00 -4.56 -27.45
N LEU A 175 -9.41 -4.07 -28.62
CA LEU A 175 -9.99 -4.86 -29.69
C LEU A 175 -8.89 -5.54 -30.53
N ALA A 176 -9.25 -6.54 -31.34
CA ALA A 176 -8.29 -7.29 -32.16
C ALA A 176 -7.51 -6.42 -33.16
N ASN A 177 -8.05 -5.27 -33.56
CA ASN A 177 -7.39 -4.30 -34.43
C ASN A 177 -6.55 -3.24 -33.67
N GLY A 178 -6.44 -3.34 -32.35
CA GLY A 178 -5.69 -2.43 -31.49
C GLY A 178 -6.48 -1.21 -30.96
N THR A 179 -7.69 -0.97 -31.44
CA THR A 179 -8.58 0.08 -30.91
C THR A 179 -8.94 -0.21 -29.45
N SER A 180 -9.08 0.82 -28.62
CA SER A 180 -9.53 0.65 -27.23
C SER A 180 -10.97 1.11 -27.04
N VAL A 181 -11.72 0.37 -26.22
CA VAL A 181 -13.09 0.69 -25.81
C VAL A 181 -13.19 0.70 -24.30
N THR A 182 -13.86 1.71 -23.76
CA THR A 182 -14.05 1.92 -22.32
C THR A 182 -15.53 1.89 -21.98
N LEU A 183 -15.88 1.39 -20.79
CA LEU A 183 -17.24 1.32 -20.27
C LEU A 183 -17.95 2.68 -20.46
N GLY A 184 -19.13 2.64 -21.06
CA GLY A 184 -19.90 3.84 -21.38
C GLY A 184 -20.62 3.76 -22.72
N ASP A 185 -21.37 4.82 -23.02
CA ASP A 185 -22.10 4.99 -24.27
C ASP A 185 -21.44 6.09 -25.11
N CYS A 186 -20.80 5.71 -26.21
CA CYS A 186 -20.10 6.60 -27.13
C CYS A 186 -20.83 6.65 -28.48
N ASP A 187 -20.42 7.56 -29.37
CA ASP A 187 -21.08 7.72 -30.68
C ASP A 187 -20.95 6.46 -31.55
N TYR A 188 -19.84 5.73 -31.43
CA TYR A 188 -19.51 4.58 -32.29
C TYR A 188 -19.73 3.21 -31.65
N TYR A 189 -19.91 3.17 -30.33
CA TYR A 189 -20.07 1.93 -29.60
C TYR A 189 -20.72 2.18 -28.23
N LYS A 190 -21.24 1.11 -27.63
CA LYS A 190 -21.68 1.08 -26.24
C LYS A 190 -21.05 -0.14 -25.57
N LEU A 191 -20.35 0.09 -24.46
CA LEU A 191 -19.83 -0.97 -23.60
C LEU A 191 -20.55 -0.88 -22.25
N GLU A 192 -21.29 -1.92 -21.92
CA GLU A 192 -22.00 -2.08 -20.66
C GLU A 192 -21.39 -3.24 -19.87
N ALA A 193 -21.64 -3.28 -18.57
CA ALA A 193 -21.24 -4.40 -17.74
C ALA A 193 -22.31 -4.68 -16.68
N THR A 194 -22.43 -5.95 -16.31
CA THR A 194 -23.13 -6.40 -15.12
C THR A 194 -22.26 -7.17 -14.16
N LEU A 195 -22.68 -7.26 -12.90
CA LEU A 195 -22.04 -8.10 -11.91
C LEU A 195 -22.95 -9.27 -11.59
N ALA A 196 -22.37 -10.45 -11.45
CA ALA A 196 -23.02 -11.65 -10.96
C ALA A 196 -22.15 -12.32 -9.91
N LYS A 197 -22.78 -12.98 -8.94
CA LYS A 197 -22.05 -13.82 -8.00
C LYS A 197 -21.54 -15.05 -8.74
N GLU A 198 -20.26 -15.33 -8.58
CA GLU A 198 -19.62 -16.57 -9.04
C GLU A 198 -19.11 -17.28 -7.79
N GLU A 199 -19.47 -18.54 -7.57
CA GLU A 199 -19.08 -19.27 -6.35
C GLU A 199 -19.48 -18.53 -5.05
N THR A 200 -18.83 -18.84 -3.93
CA THR A 200 -19.14 -18.25 -2.62
C THR A 200 -18.40 -16.94 -2.34
N ASP A 201 -17.27 -16.71 -3.02
CA ASP A 201 -16.28 -15.66 -2.70
C ASP A 201 -15.84 -14.84 -3.91
N LYS A 202 -16.49 -15.00 -5.08
CA LYS A 202 -16.13 -14.30 -6.32
C LYS A 202 -17.28 -13.50 -6.91
N ILE A 203 -16.90 -12.46 -7.64
CA ILE A 203 -17.78 -11.63 -8.46
C ILE A 203 -17.33 -11.76 -9.90
N LYS A 204 -18.26 -12.07 -10.78
CA LYS A 204 -18.06 -12.07 -12.22
C LYS A 204 -18.59 -10.79 -12.85
N ILE A 205 -17.74 -10.16 -13.64
CA ILE A 205 -18.06 -9.03 -14.51
C ILE A 205 -18.53 -9.59 -15.85
N ILE A 206 -19.75 -9.23 -16.27
CA ILE A 206 -20.38 -9.67 -17.51
C ILE A 206 -20.48 -8.46 -18.44
N PRO A 207 -19.49 -8.24 -19.32
CA PRO A 207 -19.52 -7.14 -20.27
C PRO A 207 -20.45 -7.44 -21.45
N VAL A 208 -21.06 -6.39 -22.00
CA VAL A 208 -21.85 -6.41 -23.24
C VAL A 208 -21.33 -5.31 -24.15
N TYR A 209 -20.91 -5.67 -25.36
CA TYR A 209 -20.31 -4.74 -26.32
C TYR A 209 -21.16 -4.61 -27.58
N THR A 210 -21.61 -3.39 -27.87
CA THR A 210 -22.45 -3.07 -29.03
C THR A 210 -21.75 -2.05 -29.90
N VAL A 211 -21.63 -2.32 -31.20
CA VAL A 211 -21.10 -1.36 -32.18
C VAL A 211 -22.25 -0.54 -32.76
N LYS A 212 -22.04 0.76 -32.96
CA LYS A 212 -22.97 1.67 -33.61
C LYS A 212 -22.43 2.01 -34.99
N ASN A 213 -23.12 1.56 -36.02
CA ASN A 213 -22.80 1.89 -37.41
C ASN A 213 -23.72 3.01 -37.88
N HIS A 214 -23.12 4.09 -38.37
CA HIS A 214 -23.84 5.26 -38.86
C HIS A 214 -24.00 5.19 -40.38
N LYS A 215 -25.16 5.65 -40.85
CA LYS A 215 -25.49 5.68 -42.27
C LYS A 215 -26.39 6.85 -42.60
N LYS A 216 -25.99 7.57 -43.64
CA LYS A 216 -26.76 8.63 -44.27
C LYS A 216 -26.79 8.42 -45.78
N THR A 217 -27.98 8.43 -46.37
CA THR A 217 -28.14 8.44 -47.84
C THR A 217 -28.29 9.87 -48.35
N ALA A 218 -28.03 10.09 -49.64
CA ALA A 218 -28.18 11.41 -50.26
C ALA A 218 -29.61 11.95 -50.08
N GLY A 219 -29.74 13.13 -49.47
CA GLY A 219 -31.03 13.74 -49.14
C GLY A 219 -31.78 13.07 -47.97
N GLY A 220 -31.22 12.04 -47.34
CA GLY A 220 -31.78 11.34 -46.19
C GLY A 220 -31.28 11.87 -44.83
N SER A 221 -31.94 11.40 -43.77
CA SER A 221 -31.49 11.62 -42.39
C SER A 221 -30.40 10.63 -41.99
N ASP A 222 -29.68 10.96 -40.92
CA ASP A 222 -28.77 10.02 -40.29
C ASP A 222 -29.52 8.87 -39.62
N THR A 223 -28.93 7.68 -39.63
CA THR A 223 -29.46 6.45 -39.06
C THR A 223 -28.35 5.67 -38.37
N VAL A 224 -28.66 5.10 -37.21
CA VAL A 224 -27.71 4.29 -36.43
C VAL A 224 -28.22 2.87 -36.32
N THR A 225 -27.40 1.90 -36.73
CA THR A 225 -27.66 0.47 -36.58
C THR A 225 -26.77 -0.10 -35.47
N LEU A 226 -27.35 -0.93 -34.60
CA LEU A 226 -26.66 -1.57 -33.48
C LEU A 226 -26.24 -2.99 -33.84
N GLU A 227 -24.97 -3.32 -33.66
CA GLU A 227 -24.44 -4.67 -33.89
C GLU A 227 -23.86 -5.28 -32.60
N THR A 228 -24.41 -6.41 -32.17
CA THR A 228 -23.94 -7.16 -30.99
C THR A 228 -23.08 -8.37 -31.35
N LYS A 229 -22.88 -8.67 -32.63
CA LYS A 229 -22.08 -9.82 -33.11
C LYS A 229 -20.61 -9.79 -32.64
N TYR A 230 -20.10 -8.61 -32.26
CA TYR A 230 -18.77 -8.44 -31.71
C TYR A 230 -18.70 -8.63 -30.18
N SER A 231 -19.84 -8.81 -29.50
CA SER A 231 -19.93 -9.03 -28.04
C SER A 231 -19.51 -10.44 -27.63
N VAL A 232 -18.33 -10.88 -28.07
CA VAL A 232 -17.79 -12.21 -27.81
C VAL A 232 -16.62 -12.10 -26.85
N PHE A 233 -16.85 -12.52 -25.60
CA PHE A 233 -15.84 -12.57 -24.54
C PHE A 233 -15.53 -14.02 -24.20
N HIS A 234 -14.57 -14.62 -24.91
CA HIS A 234 -14.19 -16.03 -24.74
C HIS A 234 -13.70 -16.34 -23.31
N PRO A 235 -14.29 -17.33 -22.61
CA PRO A 235 -13.91 -17.70 -21.25
C PRO A 235 -12.43 -18.05 -21.09
N ASP A 236 -11.83 -18.76 -22.04
CA ASP A 236 -10.41 -19.16 -22.02
C ASP A 236 -9.47 -17.96 -21.98
N ARG A 237 -9.94 -16.80 -22.43
CA ARG A 237 -9.15 -15.56 -22.47
C ARG A 237 -9.49 -14.60 -21.35
N PHE A 238 -10.78 -14.42 -21.08
CA PHE A 238 -11.26 -13.38 -20.18
C PHE A 238 -11.67 -13.91 -18.81
N GLY A 239 -11.85 -15.22 -18.64
CA GLY A 239 -12.43 -15.81 -17.43
C GLY A 239 -11.71 -15.40 -16.15
N SER A 240 -10.39 -15.57 -16.09
CA SER A 240 -9.58 -15.17 -14.92
C SER A 240 -9.55 -13.66 -14.67
N SER A 241 -9.77 -12.86 -15.71
CA SER A 241 -9.74 -11.39 -15.61
C SER A 241 -11.09 -10.78 -15.27
N LEU A 242 -12.18 -11.43 -15.68
CA LEU A 242 -13.56 -10.99 -15.42
C LEU A 242 -14.14 -11.59 -14.14
N THR A 243 -13.54 -12.65 -13.61
CA THR A 243 -13.88 -13.18 -12.29
C THR A 243 -12.89 -12.63 -11.26
N LYS A 244 -13.39 -11.83 -10.33
CA LYS A 244 -12.62 -11.21 -9.25
C LYS A 244 -12.95 -11.87 -7.93
N LEU A 245 -11.94 -12.08 -7.08
CA LEU A 245 -12.19 -12.38 -5.67
C LEU A 245 -12.90 -11.18 -5.04
N TYR A 246 -13.85 -11.46 -4.15
CA TYR A 246 -14.36 -10.47 -3.23
C TYR A 246 -13.34 -10.22 -2.11
N PHE A 247 -13.69 -9.45 -1.08
CA PHE A 247 -12.73 -9.17 -0.02
C PHE A 247 -12.53 -10.38 0.89
N THR A 248 -11.35 -10.49 1.49
CA THR A 248 -10.94 -11.56 2.39
C THR A 248 -10.84 -11.06 3.83
N LYS A 249 -10.64 -11.97 4.79
CA LYS A 249 -10.33 -11.63 6.19
C LYS A 249 -9.15 -10.64 6.29
N LYS A 250 -8.12 -10.84 5.46
CA LYS A 250 -6.94 -9.98 5.42
C LYS A 250 -7.31 -8.54 5.01
N ASP A 251 -8.12 -8.39 3.98
CA ASP A 251 -8.56 -7.07 3.50
C ASP A 251 -9.35 -6.32 4.57
N VAL A 252 -10.21 -7.03 5.34
CA VAL A 252 -10.93 -6.44 6.48
C VAL A 252 -9.96 -5.94 7.54
N PHE A 253 -8.96 -6.74 7.92
CA PHE A 253 -8.00 -6.35 8.95
C PHE A 253 -7.12 -5.18 8.52
N ASP A 254 -6.66 -5.16 7.27
CA ASP A 254 -5.88 -4.05 6.71
C ASP A 254 -6.73 -2.77 6.68
N HIS A 255 -8.01 -2.87 6.32
CA HIS A 255 -8.96 -1.75 6.34
C HIS A 255 -9.17 -1.20 7.75
N VAL A 256 -9.51 -2.06 8.72
CA VAL A 256 -9.69 -1.66 10.13
C VAL A 256 -8.41 -1.04 10.70
N LEU A 257 -7.25 -1.61 10.39
CA LEU A 257 -5.95 -1.08 10.82
C LEU A 257 -5.74 0.35 10.29
N SER A 258 -6.08 0.61 9.03
CA SER A 258 -5.95 1.93 8.39
C SER A 258 -6.90 2.98 8.98
N LYS A 259 -8.06 2.56 9.49
CA LYS A 259 -9.09 3.42 10.08
C LYS A 259 -8.92 3.63 11.58
N THR A 260 -8.16 2.76 12.25
CA THR A 260 -7.94 2.83 13.69
C THR A 260 -6.93 3.94 14.01
N PRO A 261 -7.28 4.95 14.82
CA PRO A 261 -6.37 6.03 15.18
C PRO A 261 -5.30 5.57 16.18
N ASP A 262 -4.17 6.27 16.23
CA ASP A 262 -3.07 5.97 17.14
C ASP A 262 -3.46 6.07 18.63
N SER A 263 -4.49 6.85 18.93
CA SER A 263 -5.08 6.98 20.28
C SER A 263 -5.78 5.72 20.78
N VAL A 264 -5.81 4.64 19.97
CA VAL A 264 -6.16 3.29 20.45
C VAL A 264 -5.19 2.81 21.54
N ILE A 265 -3.94 3.27 21.54
CA ILE A 265 -3.01 3.05 22.64
C ILE A 265 -3.27 4.09 23.72
N LYS A 266 -3.66 3.64 24.91
CA LYS A 266 -3.94 4.50 26.06
C LYS A 266 -2.64 5.02 26.66
N VAL A 267 -2.62 6.32 26.91
CA VAL A 267 -1.51 6.99 27.57
C VAL A 267 -1.90 7.30 29.02
N ASP A 268 -1.02 6.95 29.95
CA ASP A 268 -1.16 7.27 31.37
C ASP A 268 0.14 7.92 31.87
N SER A 269 0.08 9.22 32.13
CA SER A 269 1.22 10.01 32.60
C SER A 269 1.68 9.63 34.01
N ASN A 270 0.91 8.83 34.74
CA ASN A 270 1.29 8.32 36.05
C ASN A 270 1.98 6.96 35.99
N LYS A 271 2.01 6.27 34.83
CA LYS A 271 2.63 4.95 34.66
C LYS A 271 3.86 5.05 33.75
N PHE A 272 4.89 4.27 34.07
CA PHE A 272 6.06 4.13 33.20
C PHE A 272 5.72 3.22 32.02
N ALA A 273 6.11 3.60 30.81
CA ALA A 273 5.88 2.79 29.62
C ALA A 273 6.51 1.38 29.76
N SER A 274 7.64 1.30 30.46
CA SER A 274 8.32 0.04 30.69
C SER A 274 7.54 -0.98 31.54
N SER A 275 6.50 -0.57 32.28
CA SER A 275 5.61 -1.53 32.96
C SER A 275 4.83 -2.37 31.95
N PHE A 276 4.35 -1.75 30.86
CA PHE A 276 3.68 -2.46 29.77
C PHE A 276 4.64 -3.36 29.00
N TYR A 277 5.86 -2.88 28.76
CA TYR A 277 6.94 -3.67 28.16
C TYR A 277 7.22 -4.93 28.99
N ALA A 278 7.51 -4.79 30.28
CA ALA A 278 7.86 -5.91 31.16
C ALA A 278 6.73 -6.94 31.25
N PHE A 279 5.48 -6.47 31.40
CA PHE A 279 4.31 -7.35 31.41
C PHE A 279 4.20 -8.15 30.10
N THR A 280 4.21 -7.45 28.97
CA THR A 280 4.01 -8.05 27.63
C THR A 280 5.09 -9.08 27.31
N LYS A 281 6.34 -8.80 27.69
CA LYS A 281 7.47 -9.71 27.51
C LYS A 281 7.36 -10.99 28.33
N LEU A 282 6.81 -10.90 29.54
CA LEU A 282 6.58 -12.09 30.36
C LEU A 282 5.45 -12.95 29.78
N THR A 283 4.30 -12.33 29.54
CA THR A 283 3.05 -13.05 29.27
C THR A 283 2.88 -13.43 27.81
N GLY A 284 3.68 -12.85 26.90
CA GLY A 284 3.45 -12.94 25.46
C GLY A 284 2.16 -12.25 25.02
N THR A 285 1.57 -11.39 25.86
CA THR A 285 0.30 -10.69 25.58
C THR A 285 0.32 -9.31 26.21
N ALA A 286 -0.18 -8.30 25.48
CA ALA A 286 -0.33 -6.98 26.08
C ALA A 286 -1.45 -6.96 27.12
N PRO A 287 -1.30 -6.17 28.20
CA PRO A 287 -2.35 -6.04 29.20
C PRO A 287 -3.56 -5.31 28.60
N ALA A 288 -4.77 -5.71 28.99
CA ALA A 288 -6.01 -5.15 28.44
C ALA A 288 -6.14 -3.63 28.65
N GLU A 289 -5.52 -3.09 29.71
CA GLU A 289 -5.50 -1.65 29.99
C GLU A 289 -4.63 -0.83 29.02
N LEU A 290 -3.82 -1.46 28.17
CA LEU A 290 -3.02 -0.76 27.16
C LEU A 290 -3.88 -0.19 26.02
N PHE A 291 -4.99 -0.85 25.68
CA PHE A 291 -5.80 -0.49 24.52
C PHE A 291 -7.17 0.10 24.89
N ASP A 292 -7.62 1.06 24.09
CA ASP A 292 -8.99 1.55 24.05
C ASP A 292 -9.80 0.75 23.03
N TYR A 293 -10.34 -0.39 23.47
CA TYR A 293 -11.15 -1.26 22.63
C TYR A 293 -12.41 -0.59 22.06
N SER A 294 -12.87 0.53 22.65
CA SER A 294 -14.01 1.30 22.13
C SER A 294 -13.79 1.78 20.68
N ARG A 295 -12.52 1.94 20.28
CA ARG A 295 -12.12 2.34 18.93
C ARG A 295 -12.41 1.28 17.86
N LEU A 296 -12.63 0.03 18.27
CA LEU A 296 -12.92 -1.10 17.37
C LEU A 296 -14.37 -1.56 17.44
N GLU A 297 -15.16 -1.07 18.38
CA GLU A 297 -16.56 -1.50 18.59
C GLU A 297 -17.45 -1.38 17.35
N PRO A 298 -17.33 -0.33 16.48
CA PRO A 298 -18.08 -0.28 15.22
C PRO A 298 -17.81 -1.51 14.34
N TYR A 299 -16.54 -1.90 14.20
CA TYR A 299 -16.15 -3.05 13.37
C TYR A 299 -16.46 -4.39 14.02
N LYS A 300 -16.29 -4.52 15.35
CA LYS A 300 -16.72 -5.72 16.09
C LYS A 300 -18.21 -5.99 15.93
N THR A 301 -19.02 -4.94 16.07
CA THR A 301 -20.48 -5.04 15.89
C THR A 301 -20.83 -5.40 14.44
N LEU A 302 -20.17 -4.75 13.47
CA LEU A 302 -20.42 -4.94 12.05
C LEU A 302 -20.12 -6.36 11.56
N TYR A 303 -19.07 -6.98 12.11
CA TYR A 303 -18.60 -8.31 11.73
C TYR A 303 -18.99 -9.42 12.72
N GLN A 304 -19.87 -9.14 13.68
CA GLN A 304 -20.30 -10.11 14.68
C GLN A 304 -21.06 -11.30 14.08
N THR A 305 -21.73 -11.12 12.94
CA THR A 305 -22.54 -12.15 12.27
C THR A 305 -22.35 -12.14 10.76
N ALA A 306 -22.50 -13.31 10.15
CA ALA A 306 -22.68 -13.48 8.71
C ALA A 306 -24.16 -13.81 8.41
N GLY A 307 -24.62 -13.57 7.19
CA GLY A 307 -25.99 -13.87 6.80
C GLY A 307 -26.33 -13.41 5.39
N ALA A 308 -27.63 -13.35 5.07
CA ALA A 308 -28.10 -12.98 3.73
C ALA A 308 -27.52 -11.63 3.22
N ASP A 309 -27.39 -10.67 4.14
CA ASP A 309 -26.93 -9.31 3.83
C ASP A 309 -25.48 -9.05 4.29
N LYS A 310 -24.87 -10.01 5.01
CA LYS A 310 -23.55 -9.88 5.64
C LYS A 310 -22.59 -10.94 5.15
N TYR A 311 -21.44 -10.54 4.61
CA TYR A 311 -20.56 -11.47 3.92
C TYR A 311 -19.86 -12.45 4.87
N MET A 312 -19.23 -11.95 5.93
CA MET A 312 -18.46 -12.80 6.85
C MET A 312 -18.62 -12.40 8.30
N GLN A 313 -18.37 -13.38 9.17
CA GLN A 313 -18.27 -13.20 10.61
C GLN A 313 -16.79 -13.22 10.99
N LEU A 314 -16.36 -12.24 11.78
CA LEU A 314 -15.00 -12.14 12.28
C LEU A 314 -15.00 -11.71 13.76
N ASP A 315 -14.17 -12.37 14.56
CA ASP A 315 -13.84 -11.95 15.91
C ASP A 315 -12.75 -10.88 15.86
N ILE A 316 -13.11 -9.63 15.59
CA ILE A 316 -12.13 -8.55 15.42
C ILE A 316 -11.63 -8.05 16.78
N THR A 317 -10.32 -8.02 16.96
CA THR A 317 -9.67 -7.42 18.13
C THR A 317 -8.32 -6.79 17.74
N CYS A 318 -7.59 -6.29 18.73
CA CYS A 318 -6.25 -5.74 18.53
C CYS A 318 -5.27 -6.18 19.60
N GLY A 319 -3.98 -6.06 19.28
CA GLY A 319 -2.92 -6.43 20.20
C GLY A 319 -1.55 -5.99 19.72
N VAL A 320 -0.53 -6.63 20.30
CA VAL A 320 0.87 -6.47 19.92
C VAL A 320 1.28 -7.67 19.09
N ALA A 321 1.78 -7.42 17.88
CA ALA A 321 2.42 -8.45 17.06
C ALA A 321 3.85 -8.72 17.57
N ASP A 322 4.27 -9.98 17.65
CA ASP A 322 5.58 -10.40 18.19
C ASP A 322 5.87 -9.85 19.61
N PRO A 323 4.98 -10.07 20.60
CA PRO A 323 5.06 -9.46 21.92
C PRO A 323 6.31 -9.85 22.73
N LYS A 324 6.84 -11.07 22.54
CA LYS A 324 8.09 -11.49 23.17
C LYS A 324 9.34 -11.03 22.41
N GLY A 325 9.26 -10.83 21.10
CA GLY A 325 10.35 -10.33 20.26
C GLY A 325 10.41 -8.80 20.18
N ARG A 326 10.28 -8.20 19.00
CA ARG A 326 10.42 -6.75 18.81
C ARG A 326 9.08 -6.00 18.76
N GLY A 327 8.00 -6.65 19.15
CA GLY A 327 6.64 -6.12 19.12
C GLY A 327 6.39 -4.93 20.02
N ILE A 328 7.14 -4.81 21.12
CA ILE A 328 6.97 -3.73 22.09
C ILE A 328 8.33 -3.23 22.56
N ASP A 329 8.43 -1.91 22.69
CA ASP A 329 9.58 -1.24 23.26
C ASP A 329 9.15 -0.03 24.10
N ALA A 330 9.98 0.33 25.07
CA ALA A 330 9.76 1.48 25.94
C ALA A 330 11.02 2.33 26.10
N ASP A 331 10.83 3.61 26.37
CA ASP A 331 11.87 4.55 26.78
C ASP A 331 11.35 5.42 27.94
N ASP A 332 11.71 5.03 29.16
CA ASP A 332 11.29 5.73 30.40
C ASP A 332 12.05 7.05 30.60
N TYR A 333 13.06 7.35 29.80
CA TYR A 333 13.69 8.68 29.84
C TYR A 333 12.88 9.69 29.04
N LYS A 334 12.22 9.23 27.97
CA LYS A 334 11.36 10.07 27.12
C LYS A 334 9.89 9.99 27.52
N GLY A 335 9.48 8.94 28.23
CA GLY A 335 8.08 8.66 28.52
C GLY A 335 7.37 8.15 27.27
N GLU A 336 8.02 7.25 26.53
CA GLU A 336 7.55 6.74 25.24
C GLU A 336 7.33 5.23 25.25
N LEU A 337 6.28 4.79 24.58
CA LEU A 337 5.97 3.39 24.29
C LEU A 337 5.84 3.22 22.78
N THR A 338 6.54 2.25 22.21
CA THR A 338 6.41 1.86 20.80
C THR A 338 5.86 0.45 20.72
N VAL A 339 4.84 0.25 19.88
CA VAL A 339 4.13 -1.01 19.72
C VAL A 339 3.96 -1.33 18.24
N GLN A 340 4.23 -2.57 17.84
CA GLN A 340 3.78 -3.16 16.58
C GLN A 340 2.29 -3.49 16.73
N PHE A 341 1.45 -2.46 16.59
CA PHE A 341 0.02 -2.57 16.75
C PHE A 341 -0.59 -3.40 15.63
N CYS A 342 -1.50 -4.31 15.97
CA CYS A 342 -2.13 -5.18 14.99
C CYS A 342 -3.63 -5.29 15.17
N ILE A 343 -4.32 -5.57 14.05
CA ILE A 343 -5.70 -6.06 14.04
C ILE A 343 -5.67 -7.56 13.75
N ALA A 344 -6.34 -8.35 14.59
CA ALA A 344 -6.31 -9.81 14.54
C ALA A 344 -7.57 -10.41 15.19
N THR A 345 -7.69 -11.74 15.22
CA THR A 345 -8.64 -12.44 16.11
C THR A 345 -8.04 -12.72 17.49
N HIS A 346 -8.87 -12.99 18.49
CA HIS A 346 -8.37 -13.39 19.81
C HIS A 346 -7.54 -14.69 19.73
N GLU A 347 -7.95 -15.62 18.87
CA GLU A 347 -7.21 -16.85 18.59
C GLU A 347 -5.82 -16.56 17.99
N GLN A 348 -5.73 -15.68 16.99
CA GLN A 348 -4.45 -15.29 16.41
C GLN A 348 -3.53 -14.61 17.43
N LEU A 349 -4.08 -13.81 18.35
CA LEU A 349 -3.29 -13.20 19.42
C LEU A 349 -2.80 -14.23 20.45
N ALA A 350 -3.59 -15.26 20.74
CA ALA A 350 -3.22 -16.32 21.66
C ALA A 350 -2.15 -17.28 21.07
N ASN A 351 -2.18 -17.48 19.75
CA ASN A 351 -1.34 -18.45 19.04
C ASN A 351 -0.06 -17.87 18.41
N GLN A 352 0.33 -16.64 18.74
CA GLN A 352 1.52 -15.99 18.15
C GLN A 352 2.85 -16.73 18.39
N GLU A 353 2.87 -17.69 19.32
CA GLU A 353 4.04 -18.52 19.65
C GLU A 353 3.97 -19.94 19.05
N GLY A 354 2.91 -20.25 18.30
CA GLY A 354 2.70 -21.54 17.62
C GLY A 354 3.56 -21.70 16.37
N SER A 355 4.10 -22.90 16.17
CA SER A 355 4.95 -23.33 15.04
C SER A 355 4.47 -22.80 13.68
N GLN A 356 5.41 -22.21 12.93
CA GLN A 356 5.27 -21.65 11.57
C GLN A 356 4.95 -22.72 10.50
N GLU A 357 3.92 -23.54 10.68
CA GLU A 357 3.54 -24.57 9.69
C GLU A 357 2.27 -24.23 8.91
N ASP A 358 1.41 -23.31 9.39
CA ASP A 358 0.27 -22.80 8.62
C ASP A 358 0.38 -21.27 8.34
N PRO A 359 0.64 -20.87 7.08
CA PRO A 359 0.75 -19.45 6.71
C PRO A 359 -0.56 -18.65 6.83
N GLN A 360 -1.73 -19.28 7.04
CA GLN A 360 -3.01 -18.56 7.16
C GLN A 360 -3.29 -17.94 8.54
N GLU A 361 -2.53 -18.30 9.58
CA GLU A 361 -2.73 -17.73 10.94
C GLU A 361 -1.84 -16.53 11.25
N VAL A 362 -0.89 -16.20 10.36
CA VAL A 362 0.07 -15.12 10.58
C VAL A 362 -0.62 -13.76 10.65
N ILE A 363 -0.33 -12.99 11.70
CA ILE A 363 -0.80 -11.61 11.84
C ILE A 363 -0.07 -10.74 10.82
N MET A 364 -0.78 -10.30 9.78
CA MET A 364 -0.23 -9.45 8.71
C MET A 364 -0.61 -7.98 8.83
N ALA A 365 -1.78 -7.68 9.40
CA ALA A 365 -2.26 -6.30 9.56
C ALA A 365 -1.56 -5.66 10.77
N VAL A 366 -0.35 -5.16 10.54
CA VAL A 366 0.54 -4.60 11.57
C VAL A 366 1.02 -3.21 11.14
N ARG A 367 1.04 -2.26 12.07
CA ARG A 367 1.75 -0.99 11.90
C ARG A 367 2.39 -0.53 13.21
N PRO A 368 3.56 0.13 13.16
CA PRO A 368 4.14 0.72 14.35
C PRO A 368 3.30 1.92 14.83
N ILE A 369 3.11 2.02 16.13
CA ILE A 369 2.54 3.20 16.81
C ILE A 369 3.49 3.55 17.96
N THR A 370 3.89 4.82 18.03
CA THR A 370 4.63 5.36 19.17
C THR A 370 3.76 6.39 19.87
N GLN A 371 3.55 6.20 21.16
CA GLN A 371 2.88 7.15 22.03
C GLN A 371 3.89 7.73 23.03
N SER A 372 3.76 9.02 23.30
CA SER A 372 4.55 9.75 24.30
C SER A 372 3.67 10.14 25.49
N LEU A 373 4.22 10.88 26.46
CA LEU A 373 3.53 11.39 27.66
C LEU A 373 3.24 10.36 28.75
N TYR A 374 3.88 9.19 28.70
CA TYR A 374 4.00 8.33 29.88
C TYR A 374 4.90 8.99 30.94
N ALA A 375 4.90 8.45 32.15
CA ALA A 375 5.84 8.88 33.19
C ALA A 375 7.29 8.75 32.69
N LYS A 376 8.13 9.71 33.04
CA LYS A 376 9.54 9.73 32.63
C LYS A 376 10.49 10.15 33.75
N ILE A 377 11.75 9.72 33.65
CA ILE A 377 12.83 10.08 34.56
C ILE A 377 14.02 10.57 33.71
N THR A 378 14.35 11.84 33.85
CA THR A 378 15.42 12.52 33.10
C THR A 378 16.62 12.87 33.96
N THR A 379 16.47 12.88 35.28
CA THR A 379 17.51 13.29 36.23
C THR A 379 17.66 12.30 37.39
N ALA A 380 18.81 12.34 38.07
CA ALA A 380 19.04 11.56 39.27
C ALA A 380 18.08 11.94 40.42
N THR A 381 17.71 13.22 40.55
CA THR A 381 16.74 13.67 41.55
C THR A 381 15.35 13.08 41.32
N GLU A 382 14.90 13.03 40.07
CA GLU A 382 13.64 12.38 39.72
C GLU A 382 13.69 10.87 40.00
N LEU A 383 14.83 10.22 39.72
CA LEU A 383 15.03 8.81 40.03
C LEU A 383 14.99 8.55 41.54
N ASP A 384 15.64 9.39 42.34
CA ASP A 384 15.72 9.24 43.79
C ASP A 384 14.33 9.34 44.45
N ASN A 385 13.41 10.12 43.84
CA ASN A 385 12.00 10.17 44.24
C ASN A 385 11.20 8.89 43.90
N GLN A 386 11.74 7.99 43.08
CA GLN A 386 11.12 6.72 42.71
C GLN A 386 11.80 5.52 43.39
N LEU A 387 13.12 5.50 43.40
CA LEU A 387 13.97 4.45 43.98
C LEU A 387 15.00 5.13 44.88
N LEU A 388 14.70 5.20 46.16
CA LEU A 388 15.52 5.90 47.14
C LEU A 388 16.63 4.99 47.63
N PHE A 389 17.88 5.30 47.30
CA PHE A 389 19.07 4.56 47.74
C PHE A 389 19.71 5.23 48.95
N GLN A 390 19.77 4.54 50.08
CA GLN A 390 20.31 5.08 51.32
C GLN A 390 21.33 4.15 51.94
N VAL A 391 22.45 4.71 52.41
CA VAL A 391 23.33 4.01 53.33
C VAL A 391 23.00 4.47 54.75
N ILE A 392 22.45 3.57 55.56
CA ILE A 392 22.13 3.83 56.96
C ILE A 392 23.34 3.40 57.80
N SER A 393 23.74 4.23 58.76
CA SER A 393 24.77 3.90 59.74
C SER A 393 24.20 3.71 61.14
N LYS A 394 24.99 3.09 62.02
CA LYS A 394 24.65 3.03 63.44
C LYS A 394 24.59 4.45 64.05
N PRO A 395 23.65 4.70 64.99
CA PRO A 395 23.68 5.91 65.79
C PRO A 395 25.00 6.00 66.57
N SER A 396 25.64 7.18 66.53
CA SER A 396 26.93 7.46 67.19
C SER A 396 28.09 6.54 66.75
N PRO A 397 28.61 6.72 65.53
CA PRO A 397 29.61 5.82 64.96
C PRO A 397 30.96 5.92 65.65
N LYS A 398 31.68 4.78 65.77
CA LYS A 398 33.03 4.76 66.36
C LYS A 398 34.06 5.16 65.29
N GLN A 399 35.22 5.69 65.71
CA GLN A 399 36.31 6.03 64.78
C GLN A 399 36.72 4.88 63.84
N LYS A 400 36.64 3.63 64.32
CA LYS A 400 36.92 2.44 63.51
C LYS A 400 35.92 2.28 62.35
N ASP A 401 34.66 2.65 62.57
CA ASP A 401 33.60 2.55 61.57
C ASP A 401 33.81 3.64 60.51
N ILE A 402 34.12 4.87 60.92
CA ILE A 402 34.47 5.97 60.01
C ILE A 402 35.67 5.59 59.12
N LYS A 403 36.74 5.05 59.70
CA LYS A 403 37.90 4.54 58.93
C LYS A 403 37.53 3.39 58.00
N ALA A 404 36.67 2.47 58.44
CA ALA A 404 36.22 1.35 57.62
C ALA A 404 35.40 1.81 56.41
N TRP A 405 34.53 2.82 56.58
CA TRP A 405 33.81 3.43 55.46
C TRP A 405 34.75 4.11 54.47
N LYS A 406 35.69 4.91 54.98
CA LYS A 406 36.67 5.61 54.14
C LYS A 406 37.51 4.63 53.30
N ASN A 407 37.85 3.47 53.85
CA ASN A 407 38.62 2.44 53.16
C ASN A 407 37.78 1.49 52.29
N LYS A 408 36.44 1.56 52.35
CA LYS A 408 35.58 0.74 51.49
C LYS A 408 35.76 1.18 50.04
N GLN A 409 35.83 0.20 49.14
CA GLN A 409 35.91 0.42 47.71
C GLN A 409 34.90 -0.50 47.00
N TYR A 410 34.22 0.07 46.00
CA TYR A 410 33.46 -0.66 45.01
C TYR A 410 33.92 -0.17 43.64
N ASP A 411 34.37 -1.08 42.79
CA ASP A 411 34.75 -0.78 41.41
C ASP A 411 33.71 -1.39 40.48
N ASN A 412 32.78 -0.54 40.04
CA ASN A 412 31.63 -0.86 39.19
C ASN A 412 30.92 -2.17 39.61
N PHE A 413 30.68 -2.33 40.91
CA PHE A 413 30.14 -3.56 41.47
C PHE A 413 28.70 -3.78 40.96
N PRO A 414 28.41 -4.87 40.22
CA PRO A 414 27.09 -5.09 39.64
C PRO A 414 26.10 -5.54 40.72
N LEU A 415 25.21 -4.64 41.12
CA LEU A 415 24.16 -4.93 42.10
C LEU A 415 22.97 -5.62 41.43
N LEU A 416 22.48 -5.06 40.32
CA LEU A 416 21.37 -5.60 39.53
C LEU A 416 21.75 -5.65 38.06
N ARG A 417 21.42 -6.75 37.39
CA ARG A 417 21.43 -6.86 35.92
C ARG A 417 20.20 -7.61 35.45
N VAL A 418 19.52 -7.08 34.45
CA VAL A 418 18.41 -7.76 33.77
C VAL A 418 18.84 -8.05 32.34
N GLY A 419 18.87 -9.34 31.97
CA GLY A 419 19.21 -9.77 30.61
C GLY A 419 18.07 -9.53 29.62
N ASP A 420 18.38 -9.65 28.32
CA ASP A 420 17.41 -9.42 27.23
C ASP A 420 16.20 -10.37 27.25
N ASN A 421 16.32 -11.52 27.92
CA ASN A 421 15.25 -12.49 28.13
C ASN A 421 14.50 -12.29 29.46
N GLY A 422 14.76 -11.20 30.18
CA GLY A 422 14.19 -10.90 31.49
C GLY A 422 14.85 -11.63 32.67
N THR A 423 15.97 -12.34 32.44
CA THR A 423 16.71 -13.01 33.53
C THR A 423 17.28 -11.98 34.49
N VAL A 424 16.90 -12.07 35.76
CA VAL A 424 17.34 -11.16 36.82
C VAL A 424 18.56 -11.75 37.53
N THR A 425 19.63 -10.97 37.62
CA THR A 425 20.76 -11.23 38.52
C THR A 425 20.82 -10.11 39.55
N LEU A 426 20.47 -10.42 40.79
CA LEU A 426 20.58 -9.51 41.93
C LEU A 426 21.67 -10.04 42.87
N ALA A 427 22.72 -9.26 43.10
CA ALA A 427 23.76 -9.61 44.04
C ALA A 427 23.25 -9.53 45.49
N SER A 428 23.82 -10.35 46.38
CA SER A 428 23.60 -10.20 47.81
C SER A 428 23.96 -8.78 48.25
N ASN A 429 23.18 -8.22 49.18
CA ASN A 429 23.41 -6.86 49.65
C ASN A 429 24.87 -6.72 50.18
N PRO A 430 25.71 -5.89 49.55
CA PRO A 430 27.12 -5.76 49.91
C PRO A 430 27.33 -4.99 51.23
N LEU A 431 26.28 -4.33 51.72
CA LEU A 431 26.19 -3.66 53.01
C LEU A 431 24.90 -4.16 53.71
N PRO A 432 24.88 -5.40 54.22
CA PRO A 432 23.67 -5.98 54.79
C PRO A 432 23.38 -5.40 56.17
N ASP A 433 22.11 -5.47 56.59
CA ASP A 433 21.71 -5.15 57.95
C ASP A 433 22.29 -6.17 58.95
N GLY A 434 22.42 -5.77 60.21
CA GLY A 434 22.79 -6.66 61.31
C GLY A 434 23.43 -5.96 62.51
N GLN A 435 23.30 -6.60 63.67
CA GLN A 435 23.78 -6.06 64.95
C GLN A 435 25.27 -5.72 64.96
N ASP A 436 26.09 -6.44 64.20
CA ASP A 436 27.54 -6.20 64.07
C ASP A 436 27.95 -5.46 62.80
N LYS A 437 27.00 -5.08 61.93
CA LYS A 437 27.28 -4.39 60.68
C LYS A 437 27.24 -2.88 60.90
N PRO A 438 28.29 -2.13 60.51
CA PRO A 438 28.33 -0.68 60.72
C PRO A 438 27.50 0.12 59.71
N PHE A 439 27.16 -0.47 58.56
CA PHE A 439 26.45 0.15 57.45
C PHE A 439 25.43 -0.80 56.85
N CYS A 440 24.29 -0.25 56.43
CA CYS A 440 23.26 -0.97 55.71
C CYS A 440 22.88 -0.19 54.44
N LEU A 441 22.98 -0.81 53.26
CA LEU A 441 22.38 -0.27 52.04
C LEU A 441 20.91 -0.65 52.03
N CYS A 442 20.05 0.35 51.94
CA CYS A 442 18.61 0.20 51.83
C CYS A 442 18.13 0.78 50.51
N VAL A 443 17.09 0.16 49.96
CA VAL A 443 16.29 0.71 48.86
C VAL A 443 14.89 0.94 49.39
N ASN A 444 14.35 2.15 49.23
CA ASN A 444 13.04 2.55 49.75
C ASN A 444 12.85 2.27 51.26
N GLY A 445 13.94 2.34 52.03
CA GLY A 445 13.93 2.10 53.48
C GLY A 445 14.17 0.65 53.90
N GLU A 446 14.26 -0.31 52.97
CA GLU A 446 14.44 -1.73 53.29
C GLU A 446 15.82 -2.27 52.90
N ALA A 447 16.42 -3.07 53.78
CA ALA A 447 17.71 -3.72 53.55
C ALA A 447 17.63 -4.95 52.62
N THR A 448 16.43 -5.54 52.52
CA THR A 448 16.13 -6.68 51.65
C THR A 448 15.87 -6.17 50.25
N LEU A 449 16.93 -5.99 49.47
CA LEU A 449 16.88 -5.31 48.17
C LEU A 449 15.92 -5.97 47.17
N SER A 450 15.73 -7.29 47.24
CA SER A 450 14.81 -8.05 46.38
C SER A 450 13.34 -7.68 46.56
N ASN A 451 12.98 -6.98 47.65
CA ASN A 451 11.62 -6.46 47.85
C ASN A 451 11.28 -5.31 46.90
N HIS A 452 12.29 -4.70 46.28
CA HIS A 452 12.13 -3.58 45.36
C HIS A 452 12.81 -3.80 44.01
N LEU A 453 14.04 -4.32 43.99
CA LEU A 453 14.86 -4.45 42.79
C LEU A 453 14.65 -5.80 42.11
N GLY A 454 14.25 -5.78 40.84
CA GLY A 454 13.89 -7.00 40.11
C GLY A 454 12.79 -7.81 40.81
N HIS A 455 11.98 -7.14 41.62
CA HIS A 455 10.93 -7.73 42.46
C HIS A 455 9.78 -8.28 41.62
N GLU A 456 9.45 -7.56 40.56
CA GLU A 456 8.30 -7.85 39.70
C GLU A 456 8.72 -8.71 38.50
N ASN A 457 7.69 -9.18 37.82
CA ASN A 457 7.77 -9.95 36.59
C ASN A 457 8.73 -9.37 35.54
N TYR A 458 9.47 -10.25 34.87
CA TYR A 458 10.47 -9.90 33.85
C TYR A 458 11.59 -8.97 34.33
N GLY A 459 11.86 -8.90 35.64
CA GLY A 459 12.93 -8.07 36.20
C GLY A 459 12.59 -6.61 36.41
N ALA A 460 11.30 -6.26 36.32
CA ALA A 460 10.86 -4.94 36.71
C ALA A 460 11.03 -4.71 38.23
N SER A 461 11.24 -3.45 38.59
CA SER A 461 11.45 -2.99 39.96
C SER A 461 10.25 -2.20 40.45
N LYS A 462 10.09 -2.13 41.77
CA LYS A 462 8.98 -1.46 42.45
C LYS A 462 9.44 -0.15 43.08
N THR A 463 8.80 0.95 42.70
CA THR A 463 9.09 2.28 43.26
C THR A 463 8.56 2.43 44.68
N ILE A 464 8.99 3.50 45.38
CA ILE A 464 8.50 3.85 46.72
C ILE A 464 6.98 4.02 46.77
N ASN A 465 6.36 4.45 45.67
CA ASN A 465 4.92 4.62 45.53
C ASN A 465 4.22 3.36 44.99
N GLY A 466 4.91 2.22 44.93
CA GLY A 466 4.38 0.96 44.45
C GLY A 466 4.18 0.86 42.93
N LYS A 467 4.72 1.81 42.15
CA LYS A 467 4.68 1.75 40.68
C LYS A 467 5.73 0.77 40.16
N VAL A 468 5.50 0.25 38.95
CA VAL A 468 6.43 -0.67 38.28
C VAL A 468 7.29 0.10 37.28
N ILE A 469 8.60 -0.15 37.29
CA ILE A 469 9.58 0.44 36.37
C ILE A 469 10.64 -0.59 35.98
N PHE A 470 11.07 -0.62 34.72
CA PHE A 470 12.13 -1.52 34.27
C PHE A 470 13.51 -0.88 34.44
N VAL A 471 14.31 -1.44 35.34
CA VAL A 471 15.72 -1.06 35.55
C VAL A 471 16.61 -2.09 34.88
N GLN A 472 17.33 -1.70 33.84
CA GLN A 472 18.24 -2.59 33.10
C GLN A 472 19.43 -3.02 33.95
N SER A 473 20.05 -2.07 34.66
CA SER A 473 21.19 -2.39 35.53
C SER A 473 21.38 -1.37 36.65
N ILE A 474 21.99 -1.84 37.74
CA ILE A 474 22.46 -1.03 38.85
C ILE A 474 23.88 -1.43 39.18
N HIS A 475 24.79 -0.46 39.25
CA HIS A 475 26.17 -0.65 39.65
C HIS A 475 26.56 0.30 40.79
N LEU A 476 27.44 -0.17 41.67
CA LEU A 476 27.95 0.62 42.79
C LEU A 476 29.40 1.01 42.52
N GLN A 477 29.72 2.29 42.69
CA GLN A 477 31.07 2.83 42.63
C GLN A 477 31.39 3.55 43.94
N LYS A 478 32.52 3.22 44.53
CA LYS A 478 33.06 3.92 45.69
C LYS A 478 34.58 3.92 45.63
N THR A 479 35.19 5.09 45.60
CA THR A 479 36.64 5.25 45.67
C THR A 479 37.12 5.12 47.11
N SER A 480 38.21 4.38 47.33
CA SER A 480 38.88 4.37 48.63
C SER A 480 39.43 5.75 48.95
N GLY A 481 39.23 6.22 50.18
CA GLY A 481 39.60 7.56 50.63
C GLY A 481 38.46 8.58 50.53
N GLU A 482 37.43 8.33 49.74
CA GLU A 482 36.26 9.20 49.60
C GLU A 482 35.13 8.78 50.54
N THR A 483 34.11 9.62 50.68
CA THR A 483 33.02 9.45 51.65
C THR A 483 31.69 9.10 50.98
N ASP A 484 31.57 9.35 49.68
CA ASP A 484 30.36 9.06 48.92
C ASP A 484 30.38 7.65 48.30
N LEU A 485 29.19 7.07 48.19
CA LEU A 485 28.87 5.91 47.38
C LEU A 485 28.01 6.40 46.20
N GLN A 486 28.44 6.09 44.99
CA GLN A 486 27.69 6.34 43.77
C GLN A 486 26.92 5.09 43.37
N VAL A 487 25.63 5.27 43.09
CA VAL A 487 24.73 4.26 42.57
C VAL A 487 24.38 4.65 41.14
N HIS A 488 24.92 3.89 40.20
CA HIS A 488 24.71 4.07 38.76
C HIS A 488 23.53 3.22 38.32
N VAL A 489 22.46 3.85 37.84
CA VAL A 489 21.21 3.21 37.45
C VAL A 489 20.94 3.44 35.97
N GLN A 490 20.71 2.36 35.25
CA GLN A 490 20.28 2.37 33.85
C GLN A 490 18.82 1.94 33.76
N LEU A 491 17.96 2.81 33.26
CA LEU A 491 16.55 2.52 33.01
C LEU A 491 16.38 1.98 31.58
N LYS A 492 15.20 1.46 31.26
CA LYS A 492 14.86 1.12 29.88
C LYS A 492 14.80 2.38 29.01
N GLY A 493 15.65 2.47 27.99
CA GLY A 493 15.60 3.54 26.99
C GLY A 493 16.96 3.92 26.42
N SER A 494 17.05 5.10 25.81
CA SER A 494 18.20 5.54 25.01
C SER A 494 19.15 6.54 25.69
N CYS A 495 18.84 6.98 26.91
CA CYS A 495 19.60 8.00 27.65
C CYS A 495 20.72 7.41 28.53
N PRO A 496 21.65 8.25 29.00
CA PRO A 496 22.77 7.81 29.82
C PRO A 496 22.35 7.32 31.21
N ILE A 497 23.27 6.61 31.84
CA ILE A 497 23.18 6.13 33.22
C ILE A 497 22.96 7.32 34.17
N LEU A 498 21.98 7.20 35.05
CA LEU A 498 21.71 8.16 36.13
C LEU A 498 22.55 7.80 37.35
N THR A 499 23.11 8.79 38.04
CA THR A 499 23.97 8.56 39.21
C THR A 499 23.37 9.20 40.45
N ILE A 500 23.01 8.37 41.43
CA ILE A 500 22.61 8.80 42.77
C ILE A 500 23.83 8.75 43.68
N THR A 501 24.00 9.78 44.51
CA THR A 501 25.09 9.85 45.48
C THR A 501 24.53 9.74 46.88
N THR A 502 25.07 8.83 47.68
CA THR A 502 24.61 8.59 49.06
C THR A 502 25.80 8.33 49.98
N ASN A 503 25.66 8.63 51.27
CA ASN A 503 26.68 8.37 52.28
C ASN A 503 26.02 8.02 53.62
N PRO A 504 26.77 7.46 54.60
CA PRO A 504 26.23 7.02 55.87
C PRO A 504 25.85 8.16 56.84
N GLY A 505 25.97 9.42 56.42
CA GLY A 505 25.63 10.62 57.17
C GLY A 505 26.82 11.55 57.48
N PRO A 506 26.57 12.72 58.09
CA PRO A 506 27.56 13.78 58.28
C PRO A 506 28.79 13.38 59.09
N ALA A 507 28.67 12.42 60.01
CA ALA A 507 29.79 11.92 60.81
C ALA A 507 30.87 11.18 59.98
N TYR A 508 30.59 10.91 58.70
CA TYR A 508 31.46 10.19 57.77
C TYR A 508 32.00 11.06 56.63
N GLN A 509 31.60 12.33 56.58
CA GLN A 509 32.15 13.35 55.68
C GLN A 509 33.35 14.00 56.34
#